data_AF-A0AA47P1A0-F1
#
_entry.id   AF-A0AA47P1A0-F1
#
_cell.length_a   1.000
_cell.length_b   1.000
_cell.length_c   1.000
_cell.angle_alpha   90.00
_cell.angle_beta   90.00
_cell.angle_gamma   90.00
#
_symmetry.space_group_name_H-M   'P 1'
#
loop_
_entity.id
_entity.type
_entity.pdbx_description
1 polymer ?
#
loop_
_entity_poly.entity_id
_entity_poly.type
_entity_poly.pdbx_seq_one_letter_code
_entity_poly.pdbx_strand_id
1 'polypeptide(L)'
;MANASLPLLHEGDPRLKLTLENRIRNIFVTQLEETRQSENVNHIPVLTEAPSRVLETGVNTLQRTLVLKKQVELDQVDRQLALKREEFKILIQTLTQRNAELDLRHQETKDKAKKFEKFVEDNEVKRRRAIKKYQTARQQNTLKNKDIEDIAQQLRKLKVRQQQLKDRVAKYKIYEDYLMKMLDYLPESYLDYGTDSLIMPLIRRYETLSVTNKALEQRGGQLVEELEQGHRRLDLLKQKHNNDKLMANKELSELQSRRDMLKEQNKQWEMNLLMDQGHQRDQVEEMASLLIAIKNLGEQCYLNTYGPLEDMDLLRMLDMVREYILETSDTERKATRLMEYGAAMTSGTDLAAAFSKGEAPSIKNSNSKTQLKSPSKFSQKSVIST
;
A
#
# COMPACT_ATOMS: atom_id res chain seq x y z
N MET A 1 -29.01 37.43 15.25
CA MET A 1 -29.28 36.27 14.38
C MET A 1 -29.37 35.05 15.28
N ALA A 2 -30.54 34.44 15.34
CA ALA A 2 -30.88 33.40 16.31
C ALA A 2 -30.30 32.04 15.87
N ASN A 3 -29.48 31.44 16.73
CA ASN A 3 -29.06 30.04 16.60
C ASN A 3 -30.18 29.16 17.15
N ALA A 4 -30.93 28.50 16.27
CA ALA A 4 -31.89 27.47 16.64
C ALA A 4 -31.14 26.17 16.93
N SER A 5 -30.97 25.84 18.21
CA SER A 5 -30.54 24.52 18.66
C SER A 5 -31.75 23.57 18.70
N LEU A 6 -31.71 22.49 17.93
CA LEU A 6 -32.68 21.39 18.01
C LEU A 6 -32.56 20.68 19.38
N PRO A 7 -33.66 20.24 20.00
CA PRO A 7 -33.61 19.53 21.27
C PRO A 7 -33.07 18.11 21.10
N LEU A 8 -32.08 17.77 21.92
CA LEU A 8 -31.50 16.43 22.06
C LEU A 8 -32.51 15.52 22.76
N LEU A 9 -32.99 14.48 22.08
CA LEU A 9 -33.90 13.49 22.66
C LEU A 9 -33.09 12.48 23.50
N HIS A 10 -33.38 12.43 24.80
CA HIS A 10 -32.77 11.48 25.73
C HIS A 10 -33.55 10.16 25.69
N GLU A 11 -32.83 9.03 25.64
CA GLU A 11 -33.34 7.64 25.50
C GLU A 11 -34.29 7.13 26.62
N GLY A 12 -34.77 8.01 27.50
CA GLY A 12 -35.65 7.70 28.63
C GLY A 12 -36.92 8.55 28.73
N ASP A 13 -37.32 9.32 27.70
CA ASP A 13 -38.51 10.17 27.75
C ASP A 13 -39.80 9.31 27.82
N PRO A 14 -40.64 9.44 28.87
CA PRO A 14 -41.86 8.64 29.06
C PRO A 14 -42.91 8.81 27.97
N ARG A 15 -42.77 9.82 27.08
CA ARG A 15 -43.64 10.03 25.90
C ARG A 15 -43.40 9.05 24.74
N LEU A 16 -42.32 8.26 24.78
CA LEU A 16 -41.97 7.28 23.74
C LEU A 16 -42.38 5.83 24.08
N LYS A 17 -43.08 5.60 25.20
CA LYS A 17 -43.63 4.28 25.53
C LYS A 17 -44.99 4.07 24.86
N LEU A 18 -45.01 3.27 23.80
CA LEU A 18 -46.23 2.77 23.19
C LEU A 18 -46.84 1.65 24.06
N THR A 19 -47.93 1.95 24.76
CA THR A 19 -48.78 0.94 25.41
C THR A 19 -49.80 0.43 24.39
N LEU A 20 -49.58 -0.77 23.86
CA LEU A 20 -50.55 -1.46 22.99
C LEU A 20 -51.54 -2.26 23.86
N GLU A 21 -52.73 -1.72 24.11
CA GLU A 21 -53.87 -2.49 24.62
C GLU A 21 -54.59 -3.21 23.46
N ASN A 22 -54.45 -4.53 23.36
CA ASN A 22 -55.24 -5.35 22.43
C ASN A 22 -56.65 -5.58 23.00
N ARG A 23 -57.62 -4.73 22.62
CA ARG A 23 -59.05 -4.98 22.85
C ARG A 23 -59.67 -5.65 21.62
N ILE A 24 -59.71 -6.98 21.60
CA ILE A 24 -60.51 -7.72 20.63
C ILE A 24 -61.98 -7.65 21.10
N ARG A 25 -62.80 -6.89 20.37
CA ARG A 25 -64.26 -6.87 20.54
C ARG A 25 -64.86 -8.02 19.72
N ASN A 26 -65.36 -9.03 20.41
CA ASN A 26 -66.28 -10.01 19.84
C ASN A 26 -67.63 -9.32 19.60
N ILE A 27 -68.05 -9.22 18.34
CA ILE A 27 -69.43 -8.87 17.98
C ILE A 27 -69.79 -9.78 16.82
N PHE A 28 -70.72 -10.70 17.06
CA PHE A 28 -71.85 -11.12 16.21
C PHE A 28 -72.29 -12.54 16.57
N VAL A 29 -73.39 -12.62 17.32
CA VAL A 29 -74.29 -13.77 17.42
C VAL A 29 -75.73 -13.23 17.44
N THR A 30 -76.54 -13.65 16.48
CA THR A 30 -78.02 -13.78 16.53
C THR A 30 -78.37 -14.76 15.39
N GLN A 31 -78.59 -16.04 15.68
CA GLN A 31 -79.86 -16.73 15.97
C GLN A 31 -80.73 -17.09 14.75
N LEU A 32 -81.33 -18.28 14.86
CA LEU A 32 -82.04 -19.17 13.94
C LEU A 32 -83.15 -18.56 13.04
N GLU A 33 -83.35 -19.15 11.84
CA GLU A 33 -84.60 -19.85 11.48
C GLU A 33 -84.48 -20.70 10.18
N GLU A 34 -85.36 -21.69 10.06
CA GLU A 34 -85.37 -22.85 9.14
C GLU A 34 -85.88 -22.53 7.72
N THR A 35 -85.44 -23.28 6.69
CA THR A 35 -86.19 -24.36 5.96
C THR A 35 -85.79 -24.52 4.46
N ARG A 36 -85.50 -25.78 4.07
CA ARG A 36 -85.70 -26.50 2.77
C ARG A 36 -84.61 -26.55 1.64
N GLN A 37 -84.19 -27.81 1.41
CA GLN A 37 -83.96 -28.56 0.13
C GLN A 37 -82.63 -28.36 -0.63
N SER A 38 -81.64 -29.30 -0.54
CA SER A 38 -81.36 -30.50 -1.40
C SER A 38 -80.91 -30.13 -2.83
N GLU A 39 -79.75 -30.51 -3.41
CA GLU A 39 -79.04 -31.80 -3.49
C GLU A 39 -77.55 -31.66 -3.95
N ASN A 40 -76.79 -32.75 -3.81
CA ASN A 40 -75.57 -33.15 -4.54
C ASN A 40 -74.26 -32.35 -4.38
N VAL A 41 -73.47 -32.73 -3.36
CA VAL A 41 -72.02 -32.60 -3.40
C VAL A 41 -71.39 -33.95 -3.05
N ASN A 42 -70.61 -34.48 -3.99
CA ASN A 42 -69.77 -35.67 -3.81
C ASN A 42 -69.01 -35.58 -2.49
N HIS A 43 -69.35 -36.45 -1.54
CA HIS A 43 -68.55 -36.63 -0.33
C HIS A 43 -67.22 -37.26 -0.74
N ILE A 44 -66.19 -36.43 -0.92
CA ILE A 44 -64.80 -36.88 -0.84
C ILE A 44 -64.60 -37.26 0.63
N PRO A 45 -64.28 -38.52 0.97
CA PRO A 45 -64.02 -38.88 2.35
C PRO A 45 -62.80 -38.08 2.83
N VAL A 46 -63.05 -37.15 3.74
CA VAL A 46 -62.01 -36.43 4.45
C VAL A 46 -61.36 -37.44 5.37
N LEU A 47 -60.17 -37.92 4.99
CA LEU A 47 -59.31 -38.71 5.84
C LEU A 47 -58.95 -37.86 7.07
N THR A 48 -59.61 -38.14 8.19
CA THR A 48 -59.36 -37.56 9.52
C THR A 48 -58.14 -38.15 10.21
N GLU A 49 -57.45 -39.08 9.55
CA GLU A 49 -56.25 -39.70 10.09
C GLU A 49 -54.99 -38.96 9.66
N ALA A 50 -54.02 -38.89 10.57
CA ALA A 50 -52.70 -38.40 10.23
C ALA A 50 -52.14 -39.26 9.09
N PRO A 51 -51.59 -38.66 8.03
CA PRO A 51 -51.13 -39.37 6.82
C PRO A 51 -50.09 -40.46 7.09
N SER A 52 -49.47 -40.45 8.28
CA SER A 52 -48.58 -41.48 8.81
C SER A 52 -49.27 -42.83 9.07
N ARG A 53 -50.55 -42.85 9.49
CA ARG A 53 -51.28 -44.07 9.90
C ARG A 53 -51.89 -44.87 8.75
N VAL A 54 -52.18 -44.21 7.62
CA VAL A 54 -52.87 -44.83 6.46
C VAL A 54 -51.93 -45.75 5.64
N LEU A 55 -50.64 -45.82 5.98
CA LEU A 55 -49.61 -46.47 5.18
C LEU A 55 -48.88 -47.62 5.86
N GLU A 56 -49.20 -47.91 7.12
CA GLU A 56 -48.73 -49.14 7.79
C GLU A 56 -49.52 -50.38 7.34
N THR A 57 -50.67 -50.20 6.66
CA THR A 57 -51.49 -51.30 6.11
C THR A 57 -51.02 -51.70 4.70
N GLY A 58 -49.99 -52.54 4.65
CA GLY A 58 -49.20 -52.81 3.44
C GLY A 58 -49.70 -53.87 2.45
N VAL A 59 -50.96 -53.88 1.97
CA VAL A 59 -51.34 -54.83 0.89
C VAL A 59 -52.24 -54.27 -0.24
N ASN A 60 -53.06 -53.22 -0.06
CA ASN A 60 -54.02 -52.77 -1.10
C ASN A 60 -53.87 -51.29 -1.57
N THR A 61 -52.75 -50.63 -1.31
CA THR A 61 -52.51 -49.26 -1.79
C THR A 61 -52.03 -49.23 -3.24
N LEU A 62 -52.84 -48.66 -4.14
CA LEU A 62 -52.50 -48.40 -5.55
C LEU A 62 -51.13 -47.68 -5.66
N GLN A 63 -50.23 -48.15 -6.52
CA GLN A 63 -48.87 -47.58 -6.75
C GLN A 63 -48.88 -46.06 -6.96
N ARG A 64 -49.95 -45.55 -7.58
CA ARG A 64 -50.18 -44.12 -7.81
C ARG A 64 -50.25 -43.30 -6.51
N THR A 65 -50.84 -43.84 -5.45
CA THR A 65 -50.96 -43.19 -4.14
C THR A 65 -49.62 -43.16 -3.39
N LEU A 66 -48.80 -44.20 -3.56
CA LEU A 66 -47.42 -44.27 -3.03
C LEU A 66 -46.50 -43.25 -3.70
N VAL A 67 -46.60 -43.11 -5.04
CA VAL A 67 -45.88 -42.09 -5.80
C VAL A 67 -46.31 -40.69 -5.38
N LEU A 68 -47.61 -40.43 -5.24
CA LEU A 68 -48.14 -39.16 -4.72
C LEU A 68 -47.60 -38.84 -3.32
N LYS A 69 -47.51 -39.83 -2.42
CA LYS A 69 -46.94 -39.62 -1.08
C LYS A 69 -45.47 -39.26 -1.13
N LYS A 70 -44.68 -39.94 -1.97
CA LYS A 70 -43.27 -39.62 -2.17
C LYS A 70 -43.07 -38.24 -2.81
N GLN A 71 -44.00 -37.82 -3.65
CA GLN A 71 -44.01 -36.49 -4.25
C GLN A 71 -44.35 -35.40 -3.23
N VAL A 72 -45.31 -35.65 -2.33
CA VAL A 72 -45.62 -34.73 -1.21
C VAL A 72 -44.46 -34.67 -0.20
N GLU A 73 -43.83 -35.80 0.11
CA GLU A 73 -42.62 -35.85 0.96
C GLU A 73 -41.46 -35.06 0.32
N LEU A 74 -41.24 -35.21 -1.00
CA LEU A 74 -40.27 -34.43 -1.76
C LEU A 74 -40.60 -32.94 -1.73
N ASP A 75 -41.83 -32.54 -2.04
CA ASP A 75 -42.26 -31.14 -2.00
C ASP A 75 -42.09 -30.52 -0.61
N GLN A 76 -42.31 -31.31 0.46
CA GLN A 76 -42.13 -30.85 1.83
C GLN A 76 -40.65 -30.66 2.17
N VAL A 77 -39.78 -31.58 1.74
CA VAL A 77 -38.32 -31.45 1.87
C VAL A 77 -37.81 -30.27 1.04
N ASP A 78 -38.32 -30.09 -0.18
CA ASP A 78 -37.94 -28.98 -1.06
C ASP A 78 -38.34 -27.62 -0.48
N ARG A 79 -39.52 -27.52 0.16
CA ARG A 79 -39.93 -26.32 0.91
C ARG A 79 -39.00 -26.05 2.09
N GLN A 80 -38.61 -27.07 2.85
CA GLN A 80 -37.67 -26.91 3.97
C GLN A 80 -36.27 -26.50 3.48
N LEU A 81 -35.82 -27.08 2.36
CA LEU A 81 -34.56 -26.74 1.72
C LEU A 81 -34.57 -25.29 1.23
N ALA A 82 -35.68 -24.83 0.63
CA ALA A 82 -35.85 -23.45 0.17
C ALA A 82 -35.79 -22.46 1.35
N LEU A 83 -36.52 -22.73 2.44
CA LEU A 83 -36.47 -21.90 3.65
C LEU A 83 -35.05 -21.84 4.24
N LYS A 84 -34.36 -22.97 4.35
CA LYS A 84 -32.96 -23.00 4.81
C LYS A 84 -32.04 -22.20 3.89
N ARG A 85 -32.20 -22.31 2.57
CA ARG A 85 -31.43 -21.51 1.60
C ARG A 85 -31.66 -20.02 1.77
N GLU A 86 -32.89 -19.59 2.05
CA GLU A 86 -33.20 -18.19 2.34
C GLU A 86 -32.57 -17.71 3.65
N GLU A 87 -32.67 -18.51 4.73
CA GLU A 87 -31.99 -18.23 6.00
C GLU A 87 -30.48 -18.09 5.81
N PHE A 88 -29.83 -19.02 5.10
CA PHE A 88 -28.41 -18.94 4.79
C PHE A 88 -28.06 -17.71 3.95
N LYS A 89 -28.89 -17.36 2.97
CA LYS A 89 -28.69 -16.16 2.15
C LYS A 89 -28.71 -14.90 3.02
N ILE A 90 -29.64 -14.80 3.96
CA ILE A 90 -29.73 -13.67 4.90
C ILE A 90 -28.50 -13.64 5.82
N LEU A 91 -28.10 -14.77 6.40
CA LEU A 91 -26.92 -14.86 7.26
C LEU A 91 -25.64 -14.44 6.53
N ILE A 92 -25.44 -14.91 5.30
CA ILE A 92 -24.30 -14.53 4.47
C ILE A 92 -24.33 -13.02 4.18
N GLN A 93 -25.50 -12.45 3.88
CA GLN A 93 -25.64 -11.00 3.67
C GLN A 93 -25.31 -10.19 4.93
N THR A 94 -25.78 -10.62 6.11
CA THR A 94 -25.45 -9.92 7.37
C THR A 94 -23.96 -10.04 7.72
N LEU A 95 -23.35 -11.22 7.52
CA LEU A 95 -21.93 -11.42 7.75
C LEU A 95 -21.06 -10.61 6.79
N THR A 96 -21.42 -10.56 5.51
CA THR A 96 -20.70 -9.75 4.51
C THR A 96 -20.79 -8.26 4.82
N GLN A 97 -21.96 -7.76 5.23
CA GLN A 97 -22.11 -6.37 5.69
C GLN A 97 -21.25 -6.07 6.92
N ARG A 98 -21.28 -6.97 7.93
CA ARG A 98 -20.51 -6.81 9.16
C ARG A 98 -19.00 -6.87 8.91
N ASN A 99 -18.54 -7.75 8.03
CA ASN A 99 -17.14 -7.82 7.62
C ASN A 99 -16.72 -6.53 6.91
N ALA A 100 -17.53 -5.99 6.01
CA ALA A 100 -17.23 -4.71 5.34
C ALA A 100 -17.15 -3.54 6.33
N GLU A 101 -18.05 -3.48 7.33
CA GLU A 101 -18.00 -2.47 8.39
C GLU A 101 -16.75 -2.60 9.26
N LEU A 102 -16.36 -3.83 9.62
CA LEU A 102 -15.14 -4.10 10.39
C LEU A 102 -13.88 -3.71 9.61
N ASP A 103 -13.83 -4.02 8.32
CA ASP A 103 -12.71 -3.65 7.44
C ASP A 103 -12.57 -2.14 7.35
N LEU A 104 -13.69 -1.41 7.24
CA LEU A 104 -13.70 0.05 7.21
C LEU A 104 -13.20 0.63 8.55
N ARG A 105 -13.70 0.14 9.69
CA ARG A 105 -13.23 0.55 11.02
C ARG A 105 -11.75 0.26 11.24
N HIS A 106 -11.27 -0.88 10.74
CA HIS A 106 -9.86 -1.24 10.80
C HIS A 106 -8.99 -0.29 9.98
N GLN A 107 -9.44 0.05 8.77
CA GLN A 107 -8.76 1.05 7.93
C GLN A 107 -8.73 2.42 8.59
N GLU A 108 -9.84 2.89 9.17
CA GLU A 108 -9.88 4.16 9.91
C GLU A 108 -8.91 4.16 11.09
N THR A 109 -8.83 3.05 11.82
CA THR A 109 -7.92 2.92 12.98
C THR A 109 -6.46 2.94 12.51
N LYS A 110 -6.14 2.23 11.41
CA LYS A 110 -4.82 2.29 10.78
C LYS A 110 -4.46 3.69 10.31
N ASP A 111 -5.41 4.42 9.72
CA ASP A 111 -5.16 5.77 9.24
C ASP A 111 -5.00 6.77 10.38
N LYS A 112 -5.76 6.61 11.48
CA LYS A 112 -5.54 7.37 12.73
C LYS A 112 -4.15 7.08 13.30
N ALA A 113 -3.74 5.80 13.38
CA ALA A 113 -2.42 5.42 13.86
C ALA A 113 -1.30 6.05 13.02
N LYS A 114 -1.38 5.98 11.68
CA LYS A 114 -0.43 6.64 10.77
C LYS A 114 -0.37 8.16 10.98
N LYS A 115 -1.51 8.82 11.25
CA LYS A 115 -1.54 10.26 11.56
C LYS A 115 -0.85 10.57 12.88
N PHE A 116 -1.06 9.74 13.91
CA PHE A 116 -0.39 9.90 15.20
C PHE A 116 1.12 9.66 15.11
N GLU A 117 1.54 8.63 14.39
CA GLU A 117 2.96 8.34 14.15
C GLU A 117 3.65 9.54 13.48
N LYS A 118 3.08 10.06 12.39
CA LYS A 118 3.57 11.28 11.73
C LYS A 118 3.61 12.49 12.67
N PHE A 119 2.59 12.66 13.51
CA PHE A 119 2.57 13.76 14.48
C PHE A 119 3.68 13.63 15.53
N VAL A 120 3.95 12.41 16.01
CA VAL A 120 5.03 12.12 16.95
C VAL A 120 6.38 12.40 16.30
N GLU A 121 6.62 11.90 15.08
CA GLU A 121 7.84 12.17 14.31
C GLU A 121 8.07 13.67 14.11
N ASP A 122 7.05 14.41 13.66
CA ASP A 122 7.12 15.87 13.49
C ASP A 122 7.40 16.59 14.81
N ASN A 123 6.81 16.14 15.91
CA ASN A 123 7.05 16.71 17.24
C ASN A 123 8.49 16.45 17.70
N GLU A 124 9.01 15.23 17.50
CA GLU A 124 10.39 14.91 17.80
C GLU A 124 11.38 15.74 16.98
N VAL A 125 11.09 15.96 15.69
CA VAL A 125 11.90 16.84 14.83
C VAL A 125 11.86 18.28 15.38
N LYS A 126 10.69 18.79 15.76
CA LYS A 126 10.57 20.13 16.39
C LYS A 126 11.34 20.20 17.71
N ARG A 127 11.23 19.20 18.57
CA ARG A 127 11.96 19.09 19.84
C ARG A 127 13.48 19.07 19.60
N ARG A 128 13.96 18.23 18.68
CA ARG A 128 15.39 18.16 18.30
C ARG A 128 15.90 19.50 17.77
N ARG A 129 15.13 20.18 16.90
CA ARG A 129 15.47 21.52 16.40
C ARG A 129 15.53 22.55 17.52
N ALA A 130 14.56 22.55 18.43
CA ALA A 130 14.52 23.47 19.57
C ALA A 130 15.72 23.25 20.51
N ILE A 131 16.03 21.98 20.85
CA ILE A 131 17.18 21.63 21.69
C ILE A 131 18.48 22.08 21.03
N LYS A 132 18.66 21.79 19.73
CA LYS A 132 19.87 22.21 19.00
C LYS A 132 20.01 23.73 18.99
N LYS A 133 18.93 24.47 18.71
CA LYS A 133 18.92 25.94 18.74
C LYS A 133 19.29 26.48 20.12
N TYR A 134 18.73 25.90 21.19
CA TYR A 134 19.06 26.26 22.56
C TYR A 134 20.53 25.99 22.90
N GLN A 135 21.05 24.81 22.54
CA GLN A 135 22.45 24.45 22.79
C GLN A 135 23.42 25.39 22.07
N THR A 136 23.17 25.69 20.79
CA THR A 136 24.00 26.64 20.03
C THR A 136 23.93 28.05 20.63
N ALA A 137 22.73 28.52 21.00
CA ALA A 137 22.58 29.82 21.65
C ALA A 137 23.29 29.87 23.01
N ARG A 138 23.22 28.81 23.80
CA ARG A 138 23.92 28.69 25.09
C ARG A 138 25.44 28.73 24.91
N GLN A 139 25.97 27.97 23.95
CA GLN A 139 27.41 27.99 23.63
C GLN A 139 27.86 29.38 23.19
N GLN A 140 27.14 30.02 22.27
CA GLN A 140 27.44 31.39 21.84
C GLN A 140 27.39 32.39 22.99
N ASN A 141 26.39 32.28 23.88
CA ASN A 141 26.29 33.13 25.07
C ASN A 141 27.47 32.91 26.01
N THR A 142 27.88 31.65 26.24
CA THR A 142 29.05 31.36 27.08
C THR A 142 30.35 31.92 26.50
N LEU A 143 30.54 31.90 25.18
CA LEU A 143 31.70 32.52 24.54
C LEU A 143 31.67 34.04 24.68
N LYS A 144 30.54 34.67 24.36
CA LYS A 144 30.38 36.13 24.51
C LYS A 144 30.57 36.60 25.95
N ASN A 145 30.11 35.86 26.95
CA ASN A 145 30.32 36.21 28.34
C ASN A 145 31.80 36.13 28.75
N LYS A 146 32.54 35.16 28.23
CA LYS A 146 34.00 35.10 28.42
C LYS A 146 34.68 36.31 27.78
N ASP A 147 34.32 36.65 26.55
CA ASP A 147 34.86 37.82 25.85
C ASP A 147 34.56 39.13 26.63
N ILE A 148 33.33 39.27 27.15
CA ILE A 148 32.94 40.42 27.99
C ILE A 148 33.80 40.46 29.26
N GLU A 149 34.02 39.32 29.92
CA GLU A 149 34.83 39.24 31.12
C GLU A 149 36.29 39.62 30.83
N ASP A 150 36.86 39.09 29.76
CA ASP A 150 38.23 39.39 29.32
C ASP A 150 38.41 40.88 29.00
N ILE A 151 37.49 41.46 28.24
CA ILE A 151 37.50 42.90 27.92
C ILE A 151 37.32 43.73 29.20
N ALA A 152 36.43 43.35 30.11
CA ALA A 152 36.23 44.04 31.37
C ALA A 152 37.48 43.99 32.27
N GLN A 153 38.23 42.88 32.26
CA GLN A 153 39.51 42.77 32.94
C GLN A 153 40.57 43.67 32.30
N GLN A 154 40.68 43.69 30.96
CA GLN A 154 41.60 44.58 30.25
C GLN A 154 41.30 46.06 30.54
N LEU A 155 40.01 46.44 30.52
CA LEU A 155 39.56 47.80 30.82
C LEU A 155 39.92 48.19 32.25
N ARG A 156 39.73 47.29 33.23
CA ARG A 156 40.18 47.52 34.61
C ARG A 156 41.69 47.75 34.71
N LYS A 157 42.50 46.90 34.06
CA LYS A 157 43.97 47.06 34.02
C LYS A 157 44.37 48.40 33.42
N LEU A 158 43.75 48.78 32.31
CA LEU A 158 44.01 50.06 31.64
C LEU A 158 43.61 51.26 32.50
N LYS A 159 42.47 51.22 33.19
CA LYS A 159 42.07 52.28 34.14
C LYS A 159 43.06 52.46 35.27
N VAL A 160 43.52 51.36 35.88
CA VAL A 160 44.54 51.39 36.94
C VAL A 160 45.83 52.01 36.41
N ARG A 161 46.30 51.56 35.24
CA ARG A 161 47.49 52.13 34.60
C ARG A 161 47.31 53.61 34.29
N GLN A 162 46.17 54.03 33.77
CA GLN A 162 45.87 55.43 33.49
C GLN A 162 45.95 56.28 34.76
N GLN A 163 45.39 55.80 35.87
CA GLN A 163 45.46 56.52 37.14
C GLN A 163 46.90 56.63 37.64
N GLN A 164 47.65 55.52 37.62
CA GLN A 164 49.08 55.54 38.01
C GLN A 164 49.90 56.51 37.16
N LEU A 165 49.63 56.58 35.85
CA LEU A 165 50.29 57.56 34.97
C LEU A 165 49.89 58.99 35.31
N LYS A 166 48.60 59.26 35.57
CA LYS A 166 48.14 60.59 36.01
C LYS A 166 48.81 61.01 37.31
N ASP A 167 48.90 60.12 38.29
CA ASP A 167 49.54 60.39 39.58
C ASP A 167 51.05 60.66 39.39
N ARG A 168 51.70 59.90 38.50
CA ARG A 168 53.10 60.15 38.13
C ARG A 168 53.28 61.51 37.45
N VAL A 169 52.43 61.86 36.50
CA VAL A 169 52.47 63.17 35.83
C VAL A 169 52.30 64.28 36.86
N ALA A 170 51.31 64.18 37.75
CA ALA A 170 51.11 65.15 38.82
C ALA A 170 52.33 65.26 39.75
N LYS A 171 52.95 64.12 40.12
CA LYS A 171 54.17 64.09 40.93
C LYS A 171 55.34 64.80 40.25
N TYR A 172 55.52 64.57 38.94
CA TYR A 172 56.64 65.14 38.20
C TYR A 172 56.41 66.56 37.71
N LYS A 173 55.16 67.02 37.66
CA LYS A 173 54.79 68.39 37.28
C LYS A 173 55.48 69.45 38.15
N ILE A 174 55.73 69.16 39.42
CA ILE A 174 56.46 70.08 40.32
C ILE A 174 57.87 70.37 39.79
N TYR A 175 58.54 69.36 39.22
CA TYR A 175 59.86 69.55 38.63
C TYR A 175 59.80 70.29 37.31
N GLU A 176 58.77 70.02 36.49
CA GLU A 176 58.51 70.80 35.27
C GLU A 176 58.32 72.29 35.61
N ASP A 177 57.40 72.60 36.53
CA ASP A 177 57.13 73.97 36.97
C ASP A 177 58.38 74.65 37.58
N TYR A 178 59.20 73.90 38.32
CA TYR A 178 60.48 74.38 38.85
C TYR A 178 61.49 74.67 37.74
N LEU A 179 61.68 73.74 36.79
CA LEU A 179 62.61 73.91 35.67
C LEU A 179 62.19 75.07 34.77
N MET A 180 60.88 75.22 34.51
CA MET A 180 60.33 76.35 33.77
C MET A 180 60.65 77.69 34.44
N LYS A 181 60.50 77.79 35.77
CA LYS A 181 60.92 78.98 36.53
C LYS A 181 62.43 79.19 36.50
N MET A 182 63.23 78.13 36.53
CA MET A 182 64.68 78.23 36.48
C MET A 182 65.20 78.75 35.14
N LEU A 183 64.48 78.51 34.04
CA LEU A 183 64.84 79.05 32.73
C LEU A 183 64.87 80.59 32.74
N ASP A 184 63.97 81.24 33.49
CA ASP A 184 63.91 82.71 33.60
C ASP A 184 65.15 83.30 34.29
N TYR A 185 65.91 82.49 35.05
CA TYR A 185 67.11 82.91 35.78
C TYR A 185 68.42 82.45 35.13
N LEU A 186 68.35 81.67 34.05
CA LEU A 186 69.52 81.07 33.43
C LEU A 186 70.14 82.03 32.39
N PRO A 187 71.46 82.26 32.39
CA PRO A 187 72.11 83.05 31.35
C PRO A 187 71.91 82.44 29.96
N GLU A 188 71.69 83.28 28.93
CA GLU A 188 71.49 82.88 27.53
C GLU A 188 72.57 81.91 27.01
N SER A 189 73.79 81.94 27.57
CA SER A 189 74.91 81.07 27.20
C SER A 189 74.69 79.58 27.52
N TYR A 190 73.79 79.23 28.43
CA TYR A 190 73.44 77.84 28.78
C TYR A 190 72.22 77.31 28.02
N LEU A 191 71.45 78.21 27.41
CA LEU A 191 70.35 77.89 26.49
C LEU A 191 70.85 77.53 25.09
N ASP A 192 72.17 77.47 24.89
CA ASP A 192 72.76 77.10 23.62
C ASP A 192 72.49 75.60 23.35
N TYR A 193 71.37 75.32 22.68
CA TYR A 193 71.03 74.04 22.06
C TYR A 193 71.92 73.73 20.84
N GLY A 194 73.13 74.28 20.81
CA GLY A 194 74.15 74.02 19.83
C GLY A 194 74.50 72.52 19.77
N THR A 195 75.14 72.14 18.67
CA THR A 195 75.49 70.74 18.33
C THR A 195 76.31 70.00 19.39
N ASP A 196 76.94 70.73 20.32
CA ASP A 196 77.83 70.20 21.37
C ASP A 196 77.14 69.99 22.72
N SER A 197 75.82 70.25 22.83
CA SER A 197 75.05 69.95 24.04
C SER A 197 74.90 68.44 24.25
N LEU A 198 75.20 67.95 25.46
CA LEU A 198 75.09 66.54 25.86
C LEU A 198 73.68 65.94 25.68
N ILE A 199 72.65 66.78 25.57
CA ILE A 199 71.26 66.37 25.40
C ILE A 199 70.93 66.04 23.93
N MET A 200 71.60 66.70 22.97
CA MET A 200 71.29 66.55 21.55
C MET A 200 71.54 65.12 21.01
N PRO A 201 72.62 64.40 21.39
CA PRO A 201 72.80 63.00 21.03
C PRO A 201 71.69 62.07 21.57
N LEU A 202 71.16 62.36 22.77
CA LEU A 202 70.08 61.58 23.37
C LEU A 202 68.77 61.76 22.59
N ILE A 203 68.46 63.00 22.19
CA ILE A 203 67.29 63.32 21.34
C ILE A 203 67.42 62.59 19.99
N ARG A 204 68.57 62.70 19.31
CA ARG A 204 68.81 62.01 18.02
C ARG A 204 68.67 60.49 18.13
N ARG A 205 69.12 59.90 19.23
CA ARG A 205 68.94 58.45 19.48
C ARG A 205 67.46 58.10 19.65
N TYR A 206 66.71 58.89 20.42
CA TYR A 206 65.28 58.69 20.59
C TYR A 206 64.53 58.83 19.26
N GLU A 207 64.85 59.85 18.46
CA GLU A 207 64.28 60.04 17.12
C GLU A 207 64.54 58.82 16.23
N THR A 208 65.79 58.34 16.21
CA THR A 208 66.17 57.13 15.47
C THR A 208 65.36 55.92 15.93
N LEU A 209 65.23 55.71 17.25
CA LEU A 209 64.47 54.60 17.81
C LEU A 209 62.96 54.72 17.54
N SER A 210 62.42 55.94 17.54
CA SER A 210 61.02 56.21 17.21
C SER A 210 60.74 55.89 15.74
N VAL A 211 61.65 56.26 14.84
CA VAL A 211 61.56 55.93 13.42
C VAL A 211 61.63 54.41 13.21
N THR A 212 62.58 53.71 13.85
CA THR A 212 62.67 52.26 13.73
C THR A 212 61.45 51.55 14.33
N ASN A 213 60.90 52.02 15.44
CA ASN A 213 59.68 51.47 16.02
C ASN A 213 58.47 51.63 15.08
N LYS A 214 58.29 52.82 14.49
CA LYS A 214 57.22 53.04 13.49
C LYS A 214 57.39 52.13 12.27
N ALA A 215 58.62 51.92 11.80
CA ALA A 215 58.89 51.00 10.70
C ALA A 215 58.55 49.54 11.06
N LEU A 216 58.82 49.12 12.30
CA LEU A 216 58.45 47.79 12.80
C LEU A 216 56.93 47.63 12.93
N GLU A 217 56.22 48.65 13.42
CA GLU A 217 54.75 48.66 13.49
C GLU A 217 54.12 48.55 12.10
N GLN A 218 54.62 49.31 11.11
CA GLN A 218 54.18 49.22 9.73
C GLN A 218 54.43 47.83 9.14
N ARG A 219 55.62 47.25 9.36
CA ARG A 219 55.93 45.89 8.93
C ARG A 219 55.02 44.85 9.61
N GLY A 220 54.70 45.05 10.88
CA GLY A 220 53.74 44.22 11.61
C GLY A 220 52.35 44.27 10.96
N GLY A 221 51.88 45.47 10.60
CA GLY A 221 50.61 45.66 9.88
C GLY A 221 50.59 44.93 8.53
N GLN A 222 51.65 45.05 7.74
CA GLN A 222 51.78 44.35 6.45
C GLN A 222 51.70 42.82 6.60
N LEU A 223 52.37 42.25 7.61
CA LEU A 223 52.32 40.81 7.88
C LEU A 223 50.91 40.34 8.28
N VAL A 224 50.17 41.16 9.03
CA VAL A 224 48.77 40.87 9.37
C VAL A 224 47.90 40.88 8.11
N GLU A 225 48.06 41.87 7.24
CA GLU A 225 47.32 41.92 5.96
C GLU A 225 47.64 40.71 5.07
N GLU A 226 48.91 40.29 4.98
CA GLU A 226 49.32 39.09 4.26
C GLU A 226 48.67 37.82 4.84
N LEU A 227 48.63 37.70 6.17
CA LEU A 227 47.94 36.59 6.84
C LEU A 227 46.45 36.59 6.55
N GLU A 228 45.78 37.74 6.61
CA GLU A 228 44.35 37.87 6.30
C GLU A 228 44.05 37.54 4.84
N GLN A 229 44.92 37.95 3.91
CA GLN A 229 44.81 37.56 2.50
C GLN A 229 45.00 36.04 2.34
N GLY A 230 45.98 35.44 3.03
CA GLY A 230 46.18 34.00 3.07
C GLY A 230 44.97 33.24 3.57
N HIS A 231 44.34 33.70 4.65
CA HIS A 231 43.11 33.13 5.19
C HIS A 231 41.96 33.21 4.19
N ARG A 232 41.75 34.38 3.57
CA ARG A 232 40.71 34.55 2.53
C ARG A 232 40.91 33.62 1.34
N ARG A 233 42.15 33.44 0.87
CA ARG A 233 42.49 32.49 -0.21
C ARG A 233 42.20 31.05 0.20
N LEU A 234 42.55 30.67 1.43
CA LEU A 234 42.29 29.34 1.96
C LEU A 234 40.78 29.06 2.05
N ASP A 235 40.00 30.03 2.52
CA ASP A 235 38.54 29.87 2.64
C ASP A 235 37.87 29.76 1.27
N LEU A 236 38.32 30.55 0.28
CA LEU A 236 37.87 30.41 -1.10
C LEU A 236 38.19 29.01 -1.66
N LEU A 237 39.40 28.49 -1.39
CA LEU A 237 39.80 27.16 -1.84
C LEU A 237 38.96 26.05 -1.18
N LYS A 238 38.68 26.18 0.13
CA LYS A 238 37.77 25.26 0.84
C LYS A 238 36.37 25.29 0.26
N GLN A 239 35.84 26.47 -0.05
CA GLN A 239 34.52 26.61 -0.64
C GLN A 239 34.47 25.96 -2.04
N LYS A 240 35.50 26.20 -2.87
CA LYS A 240 35.63 25.58 -4.19
C LYS A 240 35.67 24.06 -4.08
N HIS A 241 36.54 23.51 -3.21
CA HIS A 241 36.64 22.07 -3.00
C HIS A 241 35.32 21.45 -2.52
N ASN A 242 34.59 22.13 -1.64
CA ASN A 242 33.29 21.65 -1.19
C ASN A 242 32.26 21.65 -2.32
N ASN A 243 32.29 22.65 -3.21
CA ASN A 243 31.45 22.68 -4.41
C ASN A 243 31.80 21.53 -5.36
N ASP A 244 33.10 21.32 -5.64
CA ASP A 244 33.57 20.22 -6.49
C ASP A 244 33.13 18.86 -5.93
N LYS A 245 33.18 18.67 -4.61
CA LYS A 245 32.68 17.46 -3.94
C LYS A 245 31.16 17.27 -4.11
N LEU A 246 30.38 18.35 -4.03
CA LEU A 246 28.94 18.30 -4.27
C LEU A 246 28.63 17.94 -5.72
N MET A 247 29.35 18.51 -6.68
CA MET A 247 29.22 18.19 -8.10
C MET A 247 29.58 16.72 -8.38
N ALA A 248 30.71 16.23 -7.85
CA ALA A 248 31.10 14.83 -7.99
C ALA A 248 30.07 13.88 -7.35
N ASN A 249 29.49 14.22 -6.20
CA ASN A 249 28.42 13.42 -5.58
C ASN A 249 27.14 13.40 -6.41
N LYS A 250 26.81 14.53 -7.06
CA LYS A 250 25.68 14.60 -7.99
C LYS A 250 25.91 13.68 -9.18
N GLU A 251 27.07 13.75 -9.81
CA GLU A 251 27.45 12.86 -10.93
C GLU A 251 27.43 11.39 -10.51
N LEU A 252 27.95 11.06 -9.32
CA LEU A 252 27.88 9.71 -8.76
C LEU A 252 26.43 9.22 -8.64
N SER A 253 25.54 10.07 -8.13
CA SER A 253 24.11 9.74 -7.95
C SER A 253 23.41 9.52 -9.30
N GLU A 254 23.72 10.34 -10.30
CA GLU A 254 23.21 10.20 -11.66
C GLU A 254 23.68 8.88 -12.30
N LEU A 255 24.96 8.55 -12.17
CA LEU A 255 25.52 7.29 -12.68
C LEU A 255 24.94 6.07 -11.96
N GLN A 256 24.72 6.15 -10.65
CA GLN A 256 24.06 5.08 -9.88
C GLN A 256 22.62 4.87 -10.34
N SER A 257 21.85 5.95 -10.51
CA SER A 257 20.48 5.88 -11.04
C SER A 257 20.45 5.26 -12.44
N ARG A 258 21.39 5.63 -13.32
CA ARG A 258 21.49 5.06 -14.66
C ARG A 258 21.84 3.57 -14.63
N ARG A 259 22.76 3.17 -13.76
CA ARG A 259 23.11 1.75 -13.55
C ARG A 259 21.91 0.95 -13.07
N ASP A 260 21.15 1.47 -12.13
CA ASP A 260 20.03 0.77 -11.54
C ASP A 260 18.86 0.64 -12.55
N MET A 261 18.63 1.66 -13.37
CA MET A 261 17.72 1.59 -14.51
C MET A 261 18.13 0.50 -15.51
N LEU A 262 19.42 0.45 -15.91
CA LEU A 262 19.91 -0.57 -16.84
C LEU A 262 19.81 -1.99 -16.25
N LYS A 263 20.07 -2.15 -14.95
CA LYS A 263 19.88 -3.43 -14.25
C LYS A 263 18.43 -3.87 -14.27
N GLU A 264 17.50 -2.95 -14.04
CA GLU A 264 16.07 -3.25 -14.07
C GLU A 264 15.61 -3.65 -15.47
N GLN A 265 16.06 -2.93 -16.50
CA GLN A 265 15.82 -3.32 -17.89
C GLN A 265 16.37 -4.71 -18.18
N ASN A 266 17.60 -5.02 -17.77
CA ASN A 266 18.20 -6.33 -18.01
C ASN A 266 17.39 -7.46 -17.35
N LYS A 267 16.92 -7.27 -16.11
CA LYS A 267 16.02 -8.23 -15.45
C LYS A 267 14.71 -8.42 -16.22
N GLN A 268 14.13 -7.35 -16.77
CA GLN A 268 12.92 -7.44 -17.59
C GLN A 268 13.18 -8.27 -18.85
N TRP A 269 14.31 -8.06 -19.53
CA TRP A 269 14.70 -8.87 -20.69
C TRP A 269 14.92 -10.34 -20.33
N GLU A 270 15.61 -10.62 -19.22
CA GLU A 270 15.81 -11.99 -18.71
C GLU A 270 14.47 -12.69 -18.40
N MET A 271 13.54 -11.97 -17.76
CA MET A 271 12.20 -12.50 -17.46
C MET A 271 11.42 -12.79 -18.75
N ASN A 272 11.45 -11.88 -19.73
CA ASN A 272 10.78 -12.08 -21.01
C ASN A 272 11.36 -13.29 -21.75
N LEU A 273 12.68 -13.42 -21.78
CA LEU A 273 13.36 -14.56 -22.39
C LEU A 273 12.94 -15.89 -21.72
N LEU A 274 12.85 -15.92 -20.39
CA LEU A 274 12.40 -17.10 -19.65
C LEU A 274 10.93 -17.45 -19.96
N MET A 275 10.06 -16.43 -20.09
CA MET A 275 8.67 -16.65 -20.48
C MET A 275 8.57 -17.19 -21.91
N ASP A 276 9.33 -16.64 -22.84
CA ASP A 276 9.35 -17.10 -24.24
C ASP A 276 9.87 -18.54 -24.33
N GLN A 277 10.95 -18.87 -23.61
CA GLN A 277 11.45 -20.24 -23.51
C GLN A 277 10.43 -21.21 -22.91
N GLY A 278 9.72 -20.78 -21.87
CA GLY A 278 8.61 -21.54 -21.29
C GLY A 278 7.53 -21.82 -22.34
N HIS A 279 7.10 -20.78 -23.06
CA HIS A 279 6.09 -20.92 -24.11
C HIS A 279 6.54 -21.84 -25.24
N GLN A 280 7.81 -21.76 -25.67
CA GLN A 280 8.35 -22.66 -26.69
C GLN A 280 8.41 -24.11 -26.20
N ARG A 281 8.77 -24.35 -24.93
CA ARG A 281 8.77 -25.69 -24.36
C ARG A 281 7.36 -26.27 -24.32
N ASP A 282 6.38 -25.50 -23.90
CA ASP A 282 4.98 -25.92 -23.84
C ASP A 282 4.46 -26.28 -25.24
N GLN A 283 4.76 -25.46 -26.26
CA GLN A 283 4.41 -25.78 -27.66
C GLN A 283 5.06 -27.07 -28.15
N VAL A 284 6.34 -27.31 -27.84
CA VAL A 284 7.04 -28.54 -28.22
C VAL A 284 6.44 -29.76 -27.51
N GLU A 285 6.06 -29.63 -26.24
CA GLU A 285 5.41 -30.70 -25.47
C GLU A 285 4.01 -31.03 -26.01
N GLU A 286 3.21 -30.02 -26.35
CA GLU A 286 1.91 -30.20 -27.00
C GLU A 286 2.06 -30.92 -28.34
N MET A 287 3.01 -30.49 -29.18
CA MET A 287 3.29 -31.14 -30.47
C MET A 287 3.76 -32.59 -30.29
N ALA A 288 4.66 -32.86 -29.35
CA ALA A 288 5.12 -34.22 -29.05
C ALA A 288 3.97 -35.11 -28.57
N SER A 289 3.10 -34.58 -27.69
CA SER A 289 1.92 -35.28 -27.19
C SER A 289 0.94 -35.62 -28.31
N LEU A 290 0.69 -34.68 -29.23
CA LEU A 290 -0.13 -34.92 -30.42
C LEU A 290 0.47 -36.01 -31.31
N LEU A 291 1.78 -35.97 -31.56
CA LEU A 291 2.47 -36.99 -32.37
C LEU A 291 2.34 -38.38 -31.75
N ILE A 292 2.50 -38.50 -30.43
CA ILE A 292 2.32 -39.77 -29.72
C ILE A 292 0.86 -40.24 -29.82
N ALA A 293 -0.11 -39.34 -29.63
CA ALA A 293 -1.53 -39.69 -29.74
C ALA A 293 -1.90 -40.18 -31.15
N ILE A 294 -1.37 -39.54 -32.20
CA ILE A 294 -1.57 -39.98 -33.59
C ILE A 294 -0.99 -41.37 -33.82
N LYS A 295 0.24 -41.62 -33.34
CA LYS A 295 0.86 -42.96 -33.44
C LYS A 295 0.05 -44.02 -32.71
N ASN A 296 -0.38 -43.74 -31.48
CA ASN A 296 -1.23 -44.66 -30.72
C ASN A 296 -2.57 -44.95 -31.41
N LEU A 297 -3.21 -43.94 -32.00
CA LEU A 297 -4.43 -44.13 -32.79
C LEU A 297 -4.16 -44.91 -34.08
N GLY A 298 -3.05 -44.65 -34.76
CA GLY A 298 -2.63 -45.40 -35.94
C GLY A 298 -2.44 -46.90 -35.64
N GLU A 299 -1.83 -47.22 -34.50
CA GLU A 299 -1.70 -48.61 -34.02
C GLU A 299 -3.07 -49.25 -33.73
N GLN A 300 -4.01 -48.52 -33.11
CA GLN A 300 -5.35 -49.03 -32.78
C GLN A 300 -6.27 -49.18 -33.99
N CYS A 301 -6.16 -48.28 -34.96
CA CYS A 301 -7.01 -48.21 -36.15
C CYS A 301 -6.31 -48.79 -37.39
N TYR A 302 -5.43 -49.77 -37.19
CA TYR A 302 -4.62 -50.31 -38.27
C TYR A 302 -5.45 -51.00 -39.35
N LEU A 303 -5.19 -50.63 -40.61
CA LEU A 303 -5.77 -51.24 -41.81
C LEU A 303 -4.66 -51.91 -42.62
N ASN A 304 -4.82 -53.21 -42.88
CA ASN A 304 -3.84 -54.02 -43.61
C ASN A 304 -3.54 -53.50 -45.04
N THR A 305 -4.40 -52.65 -45.60
CA THR A 305 -4.26 -52.02 -46.92
C THR A 305 -3.16 -50.95 -46.97
N TYR A 306 -2.75 -50.40 -45.83
CA TYR A 306 -1.81 -49.28 -45.77
C TYR A 306 -0.33 -49.70 -45.63
N GLY A 307 -0.04 -50.98 -45.36
CA GLY A 307 1.33 -51.49 -45.22
C GLY A 307 1.87 -51.42 -43.77
N PRO A 308 3.16 -51.71 -43.53
CA PRO A 308 3.74 -51.74 -42.18
C PRO A 308 3.72 -50.35 -41.51
N LEU A 309 3.46 -50.30 -40.19
CA LEU A 309 3.38 -49.04 -39.43
C LEU A 309 4.71 -48.30 -39.25
N GLU A 310 5.84 -49.02 -39.20
CA GLU A 310 7.14 -48.47 -38.79
C GLU A 310 7.70 -47.40 -39.76
N ASP A 311 7.38 -47.51 -41.05
CA ASP A 311 7.85 -46.59 -42.11
C ASP A 311 6.76 -45.61 -42.60
N MET A 312 5.61 -45.55 -41.91
CA MET A 312 4.46 -44.79 -42.39
C MET A 312 4.53 -43.31 -41.98
N ASP A 313 4.39 -42.39 -42.94
CA ASP A 313 4.38 -40.95 -42.69
C ASP A 313 3.14 -40.51 -41.89
N LEU A 314 3.29 -39.47 -41.08
CA LEU A 314 2.29 -39.04 -40.08
C LEU A 314 0.95 -38.64 -40.71
N LEU A 315 0.99 -37.94 -41.85
CA LEU A 315 -0.20 -37.54 -42.59
C LEU A 315 -0.95 -38.76 -43.14
N ARG A 316 -0.18 -39.75 -43.62
CA ARG A 316 -0.72 -41.00 -44.16
C ARG A 316 -1.36 -41.88 -43.07
N MET A 317 -0.78 -41.83 -41.87
CA MET A 317 -1.34 -42.48 -40.68
C MET A 317 -2.66 -41.83 -40.23
N LEU A 318 -2.77 -40.50 -40.30
CA LEU A 318 -4.03 -39.78 -40.04
C LEU A 318 -5.11 -40.10 -41.07
N ASP A 319 -4.75 -40.21 -42.36
CA ASP A 319 -5.68 -40.60 -43.42
C ASP A 319 -6.22 -42.03 -43.20
N MET A 320 -5.36 -42.95 -42.76
CA MET A 320 -5.75 -44.31 -42.38
C MET A 320 -6.71 -44.31 -41.18
N VAL A 321 -6.38 -43.60 -40.10
CA VAL A 321 -7.26 -43.47 -38.92
C VAL A 321 -8.63 -42.91 -39.32
N ARG A 322 -8.64 -41.91 -40.22
CA ARG A 322 -9.87 -41.34 -40.77
C ARG A 322 -10.70 -42.37 -41.55
N GLU A 323 -10.07 -43.14 -42.43
CA GLU A 323 -10.76 -44.17 -43.21
C GLU A 323 -11.33 -45.28 -42.30
N TYR A 324 -10.56 -45.74 -41.32
CA TYR A 324 -11.02 -46.70 -40.32
C TYR A 324 -12.25 -46.22 -39.56
N ILE A 325 -12.23 -44.96 -39.09
CA ILE A 325 -13.38 -44.36 -38.38
C ILE A 325 -14.61 -44.30 -39.30
N LEU A 326 -14.44 -43.92 -40.57
CA LEU A 326 -15.53 -43.85 -41.53
C LEU A 326 -16.12 -45.25 -41.80
N GLU A 327 -15.28 -46.25 -42.06
CA GLU A 327 -15.71 -47.64 -42.25
C GLU A 327 -16.41 -48.21 -41.02
N THR A 328 -15.88 -47.95 -39.82
CA THR A 328 -16.48 -48.40 -38.56
C THR A 328 -17.84 -47.71 -38.33
N SER A 329 -17.95 -46.42 -38.62
CA SER A 329 -19.22 -45.70 -38.49
C SER A 329 -20.27 -46.15 -39.51
N ASP A 330 -19.86 -46.49 -40.73
CA ASP A 330 -20.76 -46.98 -41.77
C ASP A 330 -21.20 -48.43 -41.53
N THR A 331 -20.32 -49.25 -40.95
CA THR A 331 -20.69 -50.60 -40.49
C THR A 331 -21.61 -50.56 -39.27
N GLU A 332 -21.36 -49.68 -38.29
CA GLU A 332 -22.27 -49.45 -37.16
C GLU A 332 -23.64 -48.95 -37.64
N ARG A 333 -23.70 -47.97 -38.56
CA ARG A 333 -24.96 -47.51 -39.16
C ARG A 333 -25.72 -48.62 -39.88
N LYS A 334 -25.02 -49.52 -40.57
CA LYS A 334 -25.64 -50.69 -41.20
C LYS A 334 -26.13 -51.68 -40.15
N ALA A 335 -25.36 -51.93 -39.10
CA ALA A 335 -25.72 -52.84 -38.00
C ALA A 335 -26.89 -52.33 -37.16
N THR A 336 -26.93 -51.03 -36.83
CA THR A 336 -28.03 -50.37 -36.13
C THR A 336 -29.30 -50.37 -36.97
N ARG A 337 -29.23 -50.10 -38.29
CA ARG A 337 -30.38 -50.30 -39.19
C ARG A 337 -30.86 -51.75 -39.17
N LEU A 338 -29.95 -52.73 -39.23
CA LEU A 338 -30.32 -54.15 -39.15
C LEU A 338 -30.93 -54.53 -37.80
N MET A 339 -30.48 -53.93 -36.69
CA MET A 339 -31.11 -54.09 -35.36
C MET A 339 -32.47 -53.39 -35.28
N GLU A 340 -32.66 -52.24 -35.91
CA GLU A 340 -33.97 -51.58 -36.04
C GLU A 340 -34.93 -52.44 -36.89
N TYR A 341 -34.45 -53.07 -37.97
CA TYR A 341 -35.20 -54.07 -38.73
C TYR A 341 -35.43 -55.38 -37.95
N GLY A 342 -34.50 -55.78 -37.09
CA GLY A 342 -34.64 -56.94 -36.20
C GLY A 342 -35.62 -56.71 -35.05
N ALA A 343 -35.63 -55.52 -34.46
CA ALA A 343 -36.62 -55.09 -33.47
C ALA A 343 -38.02 -54.92 -34.09
N ALA A 344 -38.11 -54.58 -35.38
CA ALA A 344 -39.36 -54.60 -36.14
C ALA A 344 -39.85 -56.04 -36.45
N MET A 345 -38.98 -57.06 -36.40
CA MET A 345 -39.35 -58.48 -36.61
C MET A 345 -39.60 -59.25 -35.31
N THR A 346 -39.03 -58.83 -34.17
CA THR A 346 -39.33 -59.42 -32.84
C THR A 346 -40.53 -58.77 -32.14
N SER A 347 -41.14 -57.74 -32.73
CA SER A 347 -42.44 -57.17 -32.30
C SER A 347 -43.66 -57.88 -32.93
N GLY A 348 -43.45 -59.04 -33.58
CA GLY A 348 -44.51 -59.88 -34.15
C GLY A 348 -45.10 -60.95 -33.22
N THR A 349 -44.54 -61.18 -32.04
CA THR A 349 -45.09 -62.12 -31.03
C THR A 349 -44.89 -61.56 -29.63
N ASP A 350 -45.86 -60.77 -29.17
CA ASP A 350 -46.44 -60.79 -27.82
C ASP A 350 -47.13 -59.45 -27.51
N LEU A 351 -48.37 -59.33 -27.98
CA LEU A 351 -49.33 -58.36 -27.47
C LEU A 351 -50.16 -59.04 -26.36
N ALA A 352 -49.63 -59.12 -25.13
CA ALA A 352 -50.44 -59.25 -23.91
C ALA A 352 -49.62 -59.09 -22.60
N ALA A 353 -49.08 -57.90 -22.32
CA ALA A 353 -48.92 -57.46 -20.93
C ALA A 353 -48.88 -55.92 -20.82
N ALA A 354 -50.00 -55.38 -20.33
CA ALA A 354 -50.15 -54.10 -19.62
C ALA A 354 -49.62 -52.82 -20.30
N PHE A 355 -50.52 -51.99 -20.84
CA PHE A 355 -51.04 -50.80 -20.14
C PHE A 355 -49.97 -49.92 -19.47
N SER A 356 -49.67 -48.77 -20.06
CA SER A 356 -50.19 -47.47 -19.59
C SER A 356 -49.31 -46.30 -20.06
N LYS A 357 -49.91 -45.41 -20.87
CA LYS A 357 -49.74 -43.93 -20.92
C LYS A 357 -48.32 -43.41 -21.18
N GLY A 358 -48.07 -42.53 -22.13
CA GLY A 358 -48.89 -41.54 -22.83
C GLY A 358 -47.92 -40.43 -23.28
N GLU A 359 -48.31 -39.67 -24.31
CA GLU A 359 -48.00 -38.24 -24.57
C GLU A 359 -46.77 -37.61 -23.88
N ALA A 360 -45.93 -36.76 -24.46
CA ALA A 360 -45.79 -36.05 -25.74
C ALA A 360 -44.50 -35.19 -25.56
N PRO A 361 -44.00 -34.46 -26.58
CA PRO A 361 -42.60 -34.05 -26.73
C PRO A 361 -42.29 -32.63 -26.21
N SER A 362 -41.01 -32.30 -25.98
CA SER A 362 -40.46 -30.92 -25.99
C SER A 362 -38.94 -30.96 -25.76
N ILE A 363 -38.06 -30.64 -26.72
CA ILE A 363 -37.56 -29.30 -27.09
C ILE A 363 -36.68 -28.61 -26.02
N LYS A 364 -35.48 -28.22 -26.49
CA LYS A 364 -34.55 -27.15 -26.06
C LYS A 364 -33.67 -27.44 -24.82
N ASN A 365 -32.36 -27.56 -25.02
CA ASN A 365 -31.36 -26.50 -25.25
C ASN A 365 -30.83 -25.94 -23.93
N SER A 366 -29.52 -26.02 -23.72
CA SER A 366 -28.63 -24.86 -23.49
C SER A 366 -27.45 -25.16 -22.54
N ASN A 367 -26.27 -24.88 -23.08
CA ASN A 367 -25.19 -24.10 -22.51
C ASN A 367 -24.63 -24.43 -21.11
N SER A 368 -23.35 -24.79 -21.13
CA SER A 368 -22.31 -24.29 -20.19
C SER A 368 -20.98 -24.35 -20.96
N LYS A 369 -20.43 -23.27 -21.54
CA LYS A 369 -19.94 -22.02 -20.95
C LYS A 369 -19.07 -22.25 -19.70
N THR A 370 -17.87 -22.78 -19.92
CA THR A 370 -16.74 -22.63 -18.99
C THR A 370 -15.76 -21.59 -19.56
N GLN A 371 -16.00 -20.35 -19.13
CA GLN A 371 -14.98 -19.32 -18.98
C GLN A 371 -14.17 -19.65 -17.72
N LEU A 372 -12.88 -19.94 -17.86
CA LEU A 372 -11.86 -19.86 -16.81
C LEU A 372 -10.86 -18.80 -17.28
N LYS A 373 -11.11 -17.53 -16.95
CA LYS A 373 -10.49 -16.79 -15.83
C LYS A 373 -8.96 -16.89 -15.81
N SER A 374 -8.38 -15.80 -16.30
CA SER A 374 -7.08 -15.23 -15.94
C SER A 374 -6.88 -15.15 -14.42
N PRO A 375 -5.64 -15.26 -13.92
CA PRO A 375 -5.24 -14.63 -12.68
C PRO A 375 -4.67 -13.23 -12.95
N SER A 376 -5.12 -12.33 -12.10
CA SER A 376 -4.83 -10.90 -12.04
C SER A 376 -3.41 -10.58 -11.58
N LYS A 377 -2.83 -9.59 -12.26
CA LYS A 377 -2.16 -8.38 -11.70
C LYS A 377 -1.67 -8.48 -10.26
N PHE A 378 -0.35 -8.66 -10.11
CA PHE A 378 0.40 -8.15 -8.97
C PHE A 378 0.71 -6.67 -9.24
N SER A 379 0.13 -5.78 -8.44
CA SER A 379 0.49 -4.36 -8.37
C SER A 379 1.30 -4.17 -7.08
N GLN A 380 2.61 -4.02 -7.21
CA GLN A 380 3.44 -3.41 -6.17
C GLN A 380 3.99 -2.09 -6.70
N LYS A 381 3.31 -1.01 -6.28
CA LYS A 381 3.93 0.31 -6.13
C LYS A 381 4.75 0.28 -4.85
N SER A 382 6.07 0.26 -4.96
CA SER A 382 6.96 0.77 -3.90
C SER A 382 7.60 2.05 -4.41
N VAL A 383 6.97 3.16 -4.03
CA VAL A 383 7.59 4.48 -3.95
C VAL A 383 8.51 4.44 -2.73
N ILE A 384 9.81 4.62 -2.93
CA ILE A 384 10.72 5.08 -1.87
C ILE A 384 11.41 6.33 -2.40
N SER A 385 11.01 7.43 -1.78
CA SER A 385 11.69 8.70 -1.71
C SER A 385 12.83 8.59 -0.70
N THR A 386 14.07 8.86 -1.14
CA THR A 386 15.12 9.74 -0.58
C THR A 386 16.48 9.27 -1.04
#